data_AF-A0A3C1F790-F1
#
_entry.id   AF-A0A3C1F790-F1
#
_cell.length_a   1.000
_cell.length_b   1.000
_cell.length_c   1.000
_cell.angle_alpha   90.00
_cell.angle_beta   90.00
_cell.angle_gamma   90.00
#
_symmetry.space_group_name_H-M   'P 1'
#
loop_
_entity.id
_entity.type
_entity.pdbx_description
1 polymer ?
#
loop_
_entity_poly.entity_id
_entity_poly.type
_entity_poly.pdbx_seq_one_letter_code
_entity_poly.pdbx_strand_id
1 'polypeptide(L)'
;MQKGYVVLSAEERAKGFVRPVRRSYVHDKCGAVTTMGQSLAETYARDPGFYSGTFCATCRAHFPVGANGEFTWHGTNEKVGV
;
A
#
# COMPACT_ATOMS: atom_id res chain seq x y z
N MET A 1 10.66 -5.41 -14.37
CA MET A 1 10.48 -5.99 -13.02
C MET A 1 10.96 -4.96 -12.00
N GLN A 2 10.16 -4.62 -11.01
CA GLN A 2 10.61 -3.75 -9.93
C GLN A 2 11.61 -4.52 -9.06
N LYS A 3 12.76 -3.89 -8.75
CA LYS A 3 13.92 -4.57 -8.15
C LYS A 3 13.96 -4.49 -6.63
N GLY A 4 13.24 -3.55 -6.02
CA GLY A 4 13.22 -3.34 -4.57
C GLY A 4 12.37 -2.15 -4.18
N TYR A 5 11.77 -2.21 -2.99
CA TYR A 5 10.96 -1.14 -2.43
C TYR A 5 11.77 -0.42 -1.35
N VAL A 6 11.64 0.91 -1.30
CA VAL A 6 12.04 1.70 -0.13
C VAL A 6 10.98 1.47 0.93
N VAL A 7 11.38 1.25 2.19
CA VAL A 7 10.49 1.14 3.35
C VAL A 7 11.03 2.01 4.47
N LEU A 8 10.18 2.43 5.40
CA LEU A 8 10.66 3.04 6.65
C LEU A 8 11.55 2.04 7.41
N SER A 9 12.54 2.57 8.13
CA SER A 9 13.43 1.75 8.95
C SER A 9 12.64 0.96 9.99
N ALA A 10 13.24 -0.10 10.54
CA ALA A 10 12.58 -0.89 11.58
C ALA A 10 12.27 -0.04 12.83
N GLU A 11 13.18 0.87 13.19
CA GLU A 11 13.03 1.80 14.30
C GLU A 11 11.86 2.76 14.08
N GLU A 12 11.70 3.32 12.88
CA GLU A 12 10.56 4.20 12.58
C GLU A 12 9.23 3.44 12.64
N ARG A 13 9.17 2.21 12.14
CA ARG A 13 7.97 1.35 12.23
C ARG A 13 7.65 0.95 13.67
N ALA A 14 8.66 0.81 14.52
CA ALA A 14 8.49 0.47 15.94
C ALA A 14 7.89 1.60 16.80
N LYS A 15 7.86 2.85 16.31
CA LYS A 15 7.24 3.99 17.01
C LYS A 15 5.71 3.94 17.05
N GLY A 16 5.08 2.89 16.53
CA GLY A 16 3.62 2.70 16.47
C GLY A 16 2.98 3.12 15.15
N PHE A 17 1.72 2.74 14.92
CA PHE A 17 1.01 2.96 13.65
C PHE A 17 -0.17 3.92 13.81
N VAL A 18 -0.38 4.78 12.81
CA VAL A 18 -1.51 5.74 12.75
C VAL A 18 -2.73 5.16 12.03
N ARG A 19 -2.55 4.08 11.27
CA ARG A 19 -3.60 3.26 10.65
C ARG A 19 -3.40 1.77 11.01
N PRO A 20 -4.43 0.93 10.89
CA PRO A 20 -4.25 -0.53 10.99
C PRO A 20 -3.28 -1.05 9.91
N VAL A 21 -2.47 -2.05 10.26
CA VAL A 21 -1.62 -2.72 9.28
C VAL A 21 -2.51 -3.56 8.36
N ARG A 22 -2.59 -3.16 7.10
CA ARG A 22 -3.34 -3.86 6.05
C ARG A 22 -2.39 -4.33 4.97
N ARG A 23 -2.49 -5.60 4.59
CA ARG A 23 -1.58 -6.20 3.61
C ARG A 23 -2.20 -6.42 2.23
N SER A 24 -3.50 -6.24 2.08
CA SER A 24 -4.19 -6.57 0.83
C SER A 24 -5.05 -5.41 0.38
N TYR A 25 -5.02 -5.13 -0.92
CA TYR A 25 -5.78 -4.06 -1.56
C TYR A 25 -6.26 -4.50 -2.94
N VAL A 26 -7.36 -3.91 -3.39
CA VAL A 26 -7.99 -4.14 -4.69
C VAL A 26 -7.54 -3.04 -5.64
N HIS A 27 -7.17 -3.41 -6.87
CA HIS A 27 -7.03 -2.43 -7.96
C HIS A 27 -8.40 -2.16 -8.56
N ASP A 28 -8.90 -0.93 -8.41
CA ASP A 28 -10.27 -0.57 -8.76
C ASP A 28 -10.57 -0.79 -10.25
N LYS A 29 -9.55 -0.70 -11.12
CA LYS A 29 -9.71 -0.87 -12.58
C LYS A 29 -9.78 -2.33 -13.04
N CYS A 30 -8.94 -3.22 -12.49
CA CYS A 30 -8.90 -4.63 -12.93
C CYS A 30 -9.56 -5.61 -11.95
N GLY A 31 -9.96 -5.16 -10.76
CA GLY A 31 -10.59 -5.96 -9.72
C GLY A 31 -9.67 -6.93 -8.99
N ALA A 32 -8.38 -7.00 -9.35
CA ALA A 32 -7.45 -7.92 -8.73
C ALA A 32 -7.06 -7.50 -7.30
N VAL A 33 -6.99 -8.48 -6.40
CA VAL A 33 -6.41 -8.32 -5.05
C VAL A 33 -4.91 -8.53 -5.13
N THR A 34 -4.13 -7.57 -4.65
CA THR A 34 -2.69 -7.73 -4.44
C THR A 34 -2.40 -7.79 -2.95
N THR A 35 -1.56 -8.74 -2.53
CA THR A 35 -1.05 -8.83 -1.15
C THR A 35 0.40 -8.39 -1.11
N MET A 36 0.71 -7.36 -0.31
CA MET A 36 2.05 -6.82 -0.13
C MET A 36 2.78 -7.43 1.08
N GLY A 37 4.10 -7.27 1.10
CA GLY A 37 4.95 -7.69 2.22
C GLY A 37 4.73 -6.85 3.49
N GLN A 38 5.09 -7.42 4.63
CA GLN A 38 4.84 -6.84 5.96
C GLN A 38 5.46 -5.44 6.14
N SER A 39 6.72 -5.25 5.75
CA SER A 39 7.42 -3.95 5.91
C SER A 39 6.79 -2.83 5.09
N LEU A 40 6.22 -3.14 3.91
CA LEU A 40 5.47 -2.18 3.10
C LEU A 40 4.16 -1.79 3.77
N ALA A 41 3.41 -2.79 4.24
CA ALA A 41 2.15 -2.60 4.93
C ALA A 41 2.33 -1.75 6.20
N GLU A 42 3.38 -2.02 6.98
CA GLU A 42 3.73 -1.24 8.16
C GLU A 42 4.21 0.16 7.82
N THR A 43 4.88 0.36 6.68
CA THR A 43 5.23 1.70 6.21
C THR A 43 3.97 2.52 5.93
N TYR A 44 2.98 1.96 5.20
CA TYR A 44 1.68 2.62 5.02
C TYR A 44 0.94 2.85 6.35
N ALA A 45 1.01 1.91 7.29
CA ALA A 45 0.36 2.03 8.58
C ALA A 45 0.98 3.13 9.45
N ARG A 46 2.29 3.36 9.32
CA ARG A 46 3.05 4.40 10.02
C ARG A 46 2.90 5.77 9.35
N ASP A 47 3.01 5.81 8.03
CA ASP A 47 2.96 7.00 7.20
C ASP A 47 2.18 6.70 5.90
N PRO A 48 0.85 6.94 5.90
CA PRO A 48 0.01 6.64 4.73
C PRO A 48 0.44 7.39 3.46
N GLY A 49 1.05 8.57 3.60
CA GLY A 49 1.48 9.40 2.47
C GLY A 49 2.86 9.05 1.90
N PHE A 50 3.55 8.05 2.47
CA PHE A 50 4.95 7.75 2.14
C PHE A 50 5.17 7.36 0.67
N TYR A 51 4.19 6.70 0.05
CA TYR A 51 4.27 6.27 -1.35
C TYR A 51 3.29 7.05 -2.23
N SER A 52 3.71 7.35 -3.46
CA SER A 52 2.84 7.92 -4.50
C SER A 52 2.19 6.87 -5.41
N GLY A 53 2.63 5.61 -5.34
CA GLY A 53 2.01 4.51 -6.07
C GLY A 53 2.30 3.14 -5.45
N THR A 54 1.49 2.14 -5.80
CA THR A 54 1.69 0.73 -5.42
C THR A 54 1.47 -0.21 -6.61
N PHE A 55 1.95 -1.44 -6.49
CA PHE A 55 1.97 -2.43 -7.56
C PHE A 55 0.67 -3.24 -7.64
N CYS A 56 0.20 -3.49 -8.86
CA CYS A 56 -0.84 -4.49 -9.13
C CYS A 56 -0.19 -5.78 -9.65
N ALA A 57 -0.40 -6.89 -8.95
CA ALA A 57 0.18 -8.20 -9.33
C ALA A 57 -0.33 -8.73 -10.68
N THR A 58 -1.57 -8.39 -11.05
CA THR A 58 -2.19 -8.82 -12.32
C THR A 58 -1.77 -7.95 -13.50
N CYS A 59 -1.87 -6.62 -13.37
CA CYS A 59 -1.44 -5.70 -14.43
C CYS A 59 0.09 -5.61 -14.56
N ARG A 60 0.83 -6.04 -13.52
CA ARG A 60 2.29 -6.01 -13.42
C ARG A 60 2.88 -4.60 -13.57
N ALA A 61 2.20 -3.60 -13.03
CA ALA A 61 2.60 -2.19 -13.07
C ALA A 61 2.25 -1.46 -11.77
N HIS A 62 2.89 -0.31 -11.55
CA HIS A 62 2.55 0.60 -10.45
C HIS A 62 1.50 1.61 -10.91
N PHE A 63 0.54 1.89 -10.04
CA PHE A 63 -0.49 2.90 -10.28
C PHE A 63 -0.59 3.85 -9.09
N PRO A 64 -1.17 5.05 -9.27
CA PRO A 64 -1.26 6.04 -8.22
C PRO A 64 -2.03 5.55 -6.97
N VAL A 65 -1.59 5.99 -5.80
CA VAL A 65 -2.32 5.88 -4.52
C VAL A 65 -2.72 7.28 -4.02
N GLY A 66 -3.40 7.36 -2.87
CA GLY A 66 -3.93 8.58 -2.29
C GLY A 66 -5.43 8.75 -2.52
N ALA A 67 -5.96 9.93 -2.19
CA ALA A 67 -7.40 10.21 -2.24
C ALA A 67 -8.01 9.96 -3.63
N ASN A 68 -7.24 10.24 -4.69
CA ASN A 68 -7.61 10.02 -6.09
C ASN A 68 -6.89 8.80 -6.71
N GLY A 69 -6.30 7.94 -5.88
CA GLY A 69 -5.56 6.76 -6.31
C GLY A 69 -6.47 5.67 -6.90
N GLU A 70 -5.85 4.61 -7.41
CA GLU A 70 -6.57 3.51 -8.08
C GLU A 70 -6.81 2.28 -7.20
N PHE A 71 -6.52 2.38 -5.90
CA PHE A 71 -6.58 1.23 -5.01
C PHE A 71 -7.39 1.50 -3.75
N THR A 72 -8.10 0.46 -3.33
CA THR A 72 -8.91 0.42 -2.12
C THR A 72 -8.43 -0.72 -1.22
N TRP A 73 -8.29 -0.49 0.08
CA TRP A 73 -7.93 -1.54 1.03
C TRP A 73 -8.97 -2.66 1.00
N HIS A 74 -8.51 -3.92 0.94
CA HIS A 74 -9.40 -5.06 0.75
C HIS A 74 -10.35 -5.21 1.96
N GLY A 75 -11.65 -5.35 1.69
CA GLY A 75 -12.69 -5.45 2.72
C GLY A 75 -13.08 -4.10 3.34
N THR A 76 -12.66 -2.98 2.77
CA THR A 76 -13.06 -1.63 3.21
C THR A 76 -13.41 -0.75 2.01
N ASN A 77 -13.86 0.48 2.28
CA ASN A 77 -14.04 1.54 1.27
C ASN A 77 -12.94 2.62 1.36
N GLU A 78 -11.84 2.34 2.07
CA GLU A 78 -10.76 3.29 2.33
C GLU A 78 -9.70 3.18 1.23
N LYS A 79 -9.30 4.32 0.64
CA LYS A 79 -8.25 4.35 -0.38
C LYS A 79 -6.89 3.94 0.23
N VAL A 80 -6.04 3.33 -0.58
CA VAL A 80 -4.64 3.13 -0.19
C VAL A 80 -3.95 4.49 -0.20
N GLY A 81 -3.19 4.81 0.85
CA GLY A 81 -2.37 6.01 0.94
C GLY A 81 -3.06 7.30 1.42
N VAL A 82 -4.06 7.19 2.31
CA VAL A 82 -4.80 8.32 2.95
C VAL A 82 -4.92 8.20 4.47
#